data_AF-A0A7J2HRT3-F1
#
_entry.id   AF-A0A7J2HRT3-F1
#
_cell.length_a   1.000
_cell.length_b   1.000
_cell.length_c   1.000
_cell.angle_alpha   90.00
_cell.angle_beta   90.00
_cell.angle_gamma   90.00
#
_symmetry.space_group_name_H-M   'P 1'
#
loop_
_entity.id
_entity.type
_entity.pdbx_description
1 polymer ?
#
loop_
_entity_poly.entity_id
_entity_poly.type
_entity_poly.pdbx_seq_one_letter_code
_entity_poly.pdbx_strand_id
1 'polypeptide(L)'
;DIPRWGAGSLVDGSIIAVDCHNSFSEQVRDLGEDTLKKISNLLKKAEAISLTNRSTLMFGYSRVSIEGYSRLDGVGDLGISAMVFMLEDSPAAIISLDGNNCLPEVRDEVVRRVKALGFKVVEAATTDTHIVNGLKFGGMGYHPLGEIVPAEVIAEEAVKAVKLAMNAAKPMEVAWTRLRFMNVKIMSPSFLEEAAKKASKGMLLFFALFFAAAFLGAFL
;
A
#
# COMPACT_ATOMS: atom_id res chain seq x y z
N ASP A 1 0.52 11.65 -0.16
CA ASP A 1 -0.73 12.23 0.37
C ASP A 1 -1.29 13.27 -0.58
N ILE A 2 -2.38 12.93 -1.26
CA ILE A 2 -3.21 13.91 -1.97
C ILE A 2 -3.67 14.96 -0.95
N PRO A 3 -3.26 16.23 -1.09
CA PRO A 3 -3.64 17.25 -0.12
C PRO A 3 -5.16 17.39 -0.05
N ARG A 4 -5.69 17.60 1.17
CA ARG A 4 -7.15 17.74 1.39
C ARG A 4 -7.81 18.80 0.52
N TRP A 5 -7.10 19.85 0.12
CA TRP A 5 -7.61 20.88 -0.79
C TRP A 5 -7.76 20.38 -2.24
N GLY A 6 -6.95 19.41 -2.66
CA GLY A 6 -7.05 18.78 -3.98
C GLY A 6 -8.18 17.76 -4.06
N ALA A 7 -8.51 17.08 -2.96
CA ALA A 7 -9.68 16.21 -2.87
C ALA A 7 -10.98 16.99 -2.58
N GLY A 8 -10.89 18.10 -1.84
CA GLY A 8 -12.01 18.98 -1.50
C GLY A 8 -12.58 19.81 -2.65
N SER A 9 -11.97 19.74 -3.85
CA SER A 9 -12.50 20.38 -5.07
C SER A 9 -13.48 19.51 -5.85
N LEU A 10 -13.69 18.25 -5.45
CA LEU A 10 -14.70 17.37 -6.05
C LEU A 10 -16.09 17.76 -5.52
N VAL A 11 -17.00 18.14 -6.42
CA VAL A 11 -18.41 18.45 -6.10
C VAL A 11 -19.26 17.19 -6.21
N ASP A 12 -18.92 16.27 -7.11
CA ASP A 12 -19.56 14.96 -7.23
C ASP A 12 -19.00 13.94 -6.22
N GLY A 13 -19.86 13.53 -5.27
CA GLY A 13 -19.57 12.49 -4.29
C GLY A 13 -19.45 11.07 -4.86
N SER A 14 -19.71 10.88 -6.16
CA SER A 14 -19.53 9.60 -6.85
C SER A 14 -18.08 9.29 -7.21
N ILE A 15 -17.22 10.32 -7.24
CA ILE A 15 -15.79 10.19 -7.56
C ILE A 15 -14.99 10.12 -6.25
N ILE A 16 -14.23 9.04 -6.10
CA ILE A 16 -13.36 8.82 -4.95
C ILE A 16 -11.91 8.86 -5.43
N ALA A 17 -11.19 9.91 -5.05
CA ALA A 17 -9.74 9.96 -5.24
C ALA A 17 -9.07 9.03 -4.22
N VAL A 18 -8.27 8.09 -4.70
CA VAL A 18 -7.50 7.15 -3.87
C VAL A 18 -6.02 7.44 -4.05
N ASP A 19 -5.36 7.86 -2.97
CA ASP A 19 -3.89 7.86 -2.90
C ASP A 19 -3.46 6.48 -2.41
N CYS A 20 -2.76 5.72 -3.24
CA CYS A 20 -2.36 4.36 -2.88
C CYS A 20 -1.20 4.33 -1.88
N HIS A 21 -0.40 5.40 -1.77
CA HIS A 21 0.75 5.53 -0.85
C HIS A 21 1.62 4.26 -0.73
N ASN A 22 1.76 3.51 -1.82
CA ASN A 22 2.22 2.12 -1.81
C ASN A 22 3.63 1.91 -2.38
N SER A 23 4.20 2.94 -3.01
CA SER A 23 5.51 2.88 -3.65
C SER A 23 6.49 3.79 -2.92
N PHE A 24 7.66 3.23 -2.56
CA PHE A 24 8.70 3.95 -1.85
C PHE A 24 9.93 4.13 -2.76
N SER A 25 10.43 5.36 -2.86
CA SER A 25 11.70 5.68 -3.52
C SER A 25 12.41 6.79 -2.77
N GLU A 26 13.71 6.64 -2.51
CA GLU A 26 14.50 7.70 -1.89
C GLU A 26 14.61 8.96 -2.76
N GLN A 27 14.33 8.84 -4.06
CA GLN A 27 14.47 9.91 -5.06
C GLN A 27 13.21 10.80 -5.16
N VAL A 28 12.08 10.37 -4.62
CA VAL A 28 10.80 11.08 -4.73
C VAL A 28 10.23 11.26 -3.33
N ARG A 29 10.35 12.48 -2.80
CA ARG A 29 9.90 12.79 -1.43
C ARG A 29 8.57 13.54 -1.37
N ASP A 30 8.31 14.44 -2.32
CA ASP A 30 7.13 15.31 -2.26
C ASP A 30 6.51 15.58 -3.64
N LEU A 31 5.19 15.81 -3.64
CA LEU A 31 4.44 16.26 -4.82
C LEU A 31 4.67 17.77 -5.02
N GLY A 32 5.32 18.14 -6.11
CA GLY A 32 5.45 19.55 -6.52
C GLY A 32 4.12 20.18 -6.94
N GLU A 33 4.06 21.51 -6.94
CA GLU A 33 2.85 22.29 -7.25
C GLU A 33 2.25 21.93 -8.63
N ASP A 34 3.11 21.70 -9.63
CA ASP A 34 2.68 21.33 -10.98
C ASP A 34 1.99 19.95 -11.02
N THR A 35 2.47 19.00 -10.23
CA THR A 35 1.83 17.67 -10.11
C THR A 35 0.48 17.79 -9.45
N LEU A 36 0.36 18.63 -8.41
CA LEU A 36 -0.92 18.90 -7.76
C LEU A 36 -1.93 19.56 -8.70
N LYS A 37 -1.49 20.51 -9.55
CA LYS A 37 -2.32 21.10 -10.61
C LYS A 37 -2.79 20.05 -11.63
N LYS A 38 -1.91 19.13 -12.04
CA LYS A 38 -2.27 18.02 -12.94
C LYS A 38 -3.31 17.10 -12.31
N ILE A 39 -3.17 16.73 -11.05
CA ILE A 39 -4.14 15.92 -10.31
C ILE A 39 -5.50 16.64 -10.25
N SER A 40 -5.52 17.93 -9.87
CA SER A 40 -6.77 18.70 -9.83
C SER A 40 -7.47 18.76 -11.20
N ASN A 41 -6.71 18.94 -12.28
CA ASN A 41 -7.27 18.93 -13.64
C ASN A 41 -7.81 17.56 -14.05
N LEU A 42 -7.17 16.46 -13.64
CA LEU A 42 -7.68 15.11 -13.87
C LEU A 42 -9.00 14.88 -13.14
N LEU A 43 -9.09 15.32 -11.88
CA LEU A 43 -10.31 15.22 -11.07
C LEU A 43 -11.48 15.99 -11.71
N LYS A 44 -11.25 17.24 -12.15
CA LYS A 44 -12.26 18.03 -12.87
C LYS A 44 -12.72 17.38 -14.17
N LYS A 45 -11.79 16.76 -14.91
CA LYS A 45 -12.13 16.02 -16.13
C LYS A 45 -12.98 14.80 -15.81
N ALA A 46 -12.64 14.05 -14.76
CA ALA A 46 -13.41 12.89 -14.32
C ALA A 46 -14.84 13.29 -13.93
N GLU A 47 -15.01 14.43 -13.24
CA GLU A 47 -16.32 14.98 -12.84
C GLU A 47 -17.19 15.41 -14.03
N ALA A 48 -16.57 15.85 -15.12
CA ALA A 48 -17.29 16.18 -16.35
C ALA A 48 -17.75 14.94 -17.15
N ILE A 49 -17.35 13.72 -16.77
CA ILE A 49 -17.76 12.49 -17.45
C ILE A 49 -19.17 12.11 -17.00
N SER A 50 -20.11 12.15 -17.94
CA SER A 50 -21.46 11.64 -17.71
C SER A 50 -21.48 10.12 -17.81
N LEU A 51 -21.83 9.45 -16.70
CA LEU A 51 -21.99 7.99 -16.64
C LEU A 51 -23.39 7.60 -17.15
N THR A 52 -23.58 7.56 -18.46
CA THR A 52 -24.88 7.25 -19.07
C THR A 52 -25.12 5.76 -19.32
N ASN A 53 -24.05 4.98 -19.48
CA ASN A 53 -24.14 3.55 -19.79
C ASN A 53 -23.91 2.70 -18.54
N ARG A 54 -24.85 1.80 -18.26
CA ARG A 54 -24.71 0.75 -17.24
C ARG A 54 -24.67 -0.59 -17.95
N SER A 55 -23.64 -1.37 -17.66
CA SER A 55 -23.51 -2.76 -18.11
C SER A 55 -23.51 -3.70 -16.92
N THR A 56 -23.75 -4.98 -17.17
CA THR A 56 -23.57 -6.02 -16.16
C THR A 56 -22.12 -6.02 -15.70
N LEU A 57 -21.91 -5.89 -14.39
CA LEU A 57 -20.58 -6.04 -13.82
C LEU A 57 -20.17 -7.51 -13.87
N MET A 58 -19.24 -7.83 -14.76
CA MET A 58 -18.54 -9.11 -14.75
C MET A 58 -17.29 -8.97 -13.89
N PHE A 59 -17.29 -9.64 -12.73
CA PHE A 59 -16.23 -9.48 -11.74
C PHE A 59 -15.67 -10.83 -11.31
N GLY A 60 -14.36 -10.88 -11.17
CA GLY A 60 -13.61 -12.03 -10.67
C GLY A 60 -12.68 -11.65 -9.53
N TYR A 61 -12.51 -12.56 -8.58
CA TYR A 61 -11.59 -12.39 -7.45
C TYR A 61 -10.79 -13.66 -7.22
N SER A 62 -9.53 -13.50 -6.86
CA SER A 62 -8.69 -14.59 -6.38
C SER A 62 -7.63 -14.08 -5.41
N ARG A 63 -6.99 -15.02 -4.72
CA ARG A 63 -5.83 -14.78 -3.88
C ARG A 63 -4.85 -15.94 -4.02
N VAL A 64 -3.55 -15.64 -4.01
CA VAL A 64 -2.45 -16.61 -4.00
C VAL A 64 -1.41 -16.21 -2.96
N SER A 65 -0.76 -17.19 -2.36
CA SER A 65 0.41 -16.96 -1.50
C SER A 65 1.70 -16.90 -2.32
N ILE A 66 2.69 -16.13 -1.86
CA ILE A 66 4.03 -16.17 -2.42
C ILE A 66 4.84 -17.21 -1.63
N GLU A 67 5.10 -18.36 -2.24
CA GLU A 67 5.81 -19.47 -1.58
C GLU A 67 7.30 -19.19 -1.43
N GLY A 68 7.91 -19.73 -0.37
CA GLY A 68 9.35 -19.60 -0.11
C GLY A 68 9.77 -18.29 0.56
N TYR A 69 8.82 -17.39 0.86
CA TYR A 69 9.07 -16.12 1.53
C TYR A 69 8.20 -15.96 2.77
N SER A 70 8.69 -15.15 3.70
CA SER A 70 8.08 -14.91 5.00
C SER A 70 7.86 -13.42 5.23
N ARG A 71 7.24 -13.09 6.37
CA ARG A 71 7.14 -11.71 6.83
C ARG A 71 8.50 -11.01 6.99
N LEU A 72 9.55 -11.77 7.30
CA LEU A 72 10.93 -11.24 7.40
C LEU A 72 11.50 -10.81 6.04
N ASP A 73 10.87 -11.24 4.95
CA ASP A 73 11.26 -10.90 3.58
C ASP A 73 10.35 -9.80 2.98
N GLY A 74 9.42 -9.27 3.78
CA GLY A 74 8.48 -8.21 3.39
C GLY A 74 7.13 -8.69 2.88
N VAL A 75 6.89 -10.01 2.83
CA VAL A 75 5.64 -10.60 2.33
C VAL A 75 4.63 -10.78 3.46
N GLY A 76 3.45 -10.17 3.33
CA GLY A 76 2.34 -10.37 4.24
C GLY A 76 1.59 -11.69 4.01
N ASP A 77 0.87 -12.16 5.03
CA ASP A 77 0.22 -13.48 5.02
C ASP A 77 -0.95 -13.60 4.03
N LEU A 78 -1.51 -12.48 3.57
CA LEU A 78 -2.59 -12.46 2.58
C LEU A 78 -2.05 -12.60 1.15
N GLY A 79 -0.73 -12.56 0.95
CA GLY A 79 -0.10 -12.75 -0.35
C GLY A 79 -0.58 -11.75 -1.41
N ILE A 80 -0.91 -12.23 -2.60
CA ILE A 80 -1.38 -11.40 -3.71
C ILE A 80 -2.86 -11.68 -3.97
N SER A 81 -3.68 -10.63 -3.93
CA SER A 81 -5.09 -10.69 -4.33
C SER A 81 -5.30 -9.98 -5.66
N ALA A 82 -6.09 -10.57 -6.55
CA ALA A 82 -6.45 -9.97 -7.83
C ALA A 82 -7.97 -9.75 -7.90
N MET A 83 -8.36 -8.54 -8.28
CA MET A 83 -9.73 -8.15 -8.62
C MET A 83 -9.77 -7.79 -10.10
N VAL A 84 -10.55 -8.52 -10.89
CA VAL A 84 -10.68 -8.29 -12.34
C VAL A 84 -12.10 -7.87 -12.69
N PHE A 85 -12.19 -6.84 -13.51
CA PHE A 85 -13.43 -6.26 -14.03
C PHE A 85 -13.45 -6.52 -15.54
N MET A 86 -14.27 -7.47 -15.98
CA MET A 86 -14.35 -7.90 -17.38
C MET A 86 -15.36 -7.03 -18.15
N LEU A 87 -15.04 -5.75 -18.30
CA LEU A 87 -15.83 -4.79 -19.08
C LEU A 87 -15.58 -4.99 -20.58
N GLU A 88 -16.63 -4.84 -21.41
CA GLU A 88 -16.56 -5.11 -22.86
C GLU A 88 -15.40 -4.40 -23.57
N ASP A 89 -15.19 -3.11 -23.33
CA ASP A 89 -14.19 -2.29 -24.04
C ASP A 89 -12.95 -1.92 -23.22
N SER A 90 -12.97 -2.21 -21.93
CA SER A 90 -11.94 -1.74 -21.01
C SER A 90 -11.78 -2.65 -19.79
N PRO A 91 -11.38 -3.92 -19.98
CA PRO A 91 -11.12 -4.80 -18.86
C PRO A 91 -10.06 -4.18 -17.94
N ALA A 92 -10.36 -4.18 -16.65
CA ALA A 92 -9.52 -3.57 -15.62
C ALA A 92 -9.10 -4.60 -14.57
N ALA A 93 -7.91 -4.42 -13.99
CA ALA A 93 -7.42 -5.24 -12.89
C ALA A 93 -6.85 -4.36 -11.77
N ILE A 94 -7.19 -4.71 -10.53
CA ILE A 94 -6.56 -4.16 -9.33
C ILE A 94 -5.86 -5.31 -8.63
N ILE A 95 -4.54 -5.17 -8.46
CA ILE A 95 -3.68 -6.15 -7.81
C ILE A 95 -3.31 -5.61 -6.44
N SER A 96 -3.67 -6.34 -5.38
CA SER A 96 -3.29 -6.02 -4.02
C SER A 96 -2.16 -6.93 -3.59
N LEU A 97 -1.02 -6.34 -3.26
CA LEU A 97 0.20 -6.99 -2.81
C LEU A 97 0.29 -6.85 -1.28
N ASP A 98 0.17 -7.95 -0.54
CA ASP A 98 0.22 -7.88 0.92
C ASP A 98 1.66 -7.63 1.40
N GLY A 99 1.86 -6.45 1.97
CA GLY A 99 3.15 -5.89 2.34
C GLY A 99 2.96 -4.43 2.73
N ASN A 100 4.00 -3.80 3.26
CA ASN A 100 3.94 -2.38 3.63
C ASN A 100 4.04 -1.49 2.37
N ASN A 101 5.22 -1.44 1.76
CA ASN A 101 5.48 -0.73 0.50
C ASN A 101 6.13 -1.66 -0.52
N CYS A 102 6.20 -1.22 -1.78
CA CYS A 102 6.94 -1.90 -2.84
C CYS A 102 7.92 -0.94 -3.52
N LEU A 103 9.00 -1.49 -4.07
CA LEU A 103 9.89 -0.76 -4.96
C LEU A 103 9.17 -0.47 -6.29
N PRO A 104 9.47 0.66 -6.97
CA PRO A 104 8.79 1.06 -8.21
C PRO A 104 8.77 -0.04 -9.30
N GLU A 105 9.89 -0.76 -9.45
CA GLU A 105 10.06 -1.84 -10.42
C GLU A 105 9.09 -3.01 -10.21
N VAL A 106 8.66 -3.28 -8.97
CA VAL A 106 7.66 -4.31 -8.67
C VAL A 106 6.32 -3.92 -9.29
N ARG A 107 5.89 -2.67 -9.07
CA ARG A 107 4.64 -2.16 -9.64
C ARG A 107 4.70 -2.18 -11.16
N ASP A 108 5.80 -1.70 -11.74
CA ASP A 108 5.96 -1.64 -13.19
C ASP A 108 5.94 -3.02 -13.83
N GLU A 109 6.61 -4.00 -13.23
CA GLU A 109 6.66 -5.38 -13.73
C GLU A 109 5.30 -6.08 -13.62
N VAL A 110 4.60 -5.93 -12.49
CA VAL A 110 3.23 -6.45 -12.31
C VAL A 110 2.28 -5.85 -13.35
N VAL A 111 2.27 -4.52 -13.49
CA VAL A 111 1.42 -3.81 -14.44
C VAL A 111 1.71 -4.26 -15.87
N ARG A 112 3.00 -4.35 -16.25
CA ARG A 112 3.43 -4.79 -17.58
C ARG A 112 2.93 -6.20 -17.91
N ARG A 113 3.14 -7.16 -17.01
CA ARG A 113 2.72 -8.56 -17.24
C ARG A 113 1.22 -8.74 -17.28
N VAL A 114 0.48 -8.07 -16.39
CA VAL A 114 -0.99 -8.15 -16.37
C VAL A 114 -1.61 -7.47 -17.59
N LYS A 115 -1.08 -6.33 -18.05
CA LYS A 115 -1.52 -5.70 -19.31
C LYS A 115 -1.35 -6.63 -20.52
N ALA A 116 -0.29 -7.44 -20.55
CA ALA A 116 -0.08 -8.43 -21.61
C ALA A 116 -1.16 -9.53 -21.67
N LEU A 117 -2.01 -9.67 -20.64
CA LEU A 117 -3.18 -10.55 -20.64
C LEU A 117 -4.42 -9.89 -21.28
N GLY A 118 -4.32 -8.66 -21.77
CA GLY A 118 -5.40 -7.94 -22.45
C GLY A 118 -6.11 -6.89 -21.58
N PHE A 119 -5.65 -6.64 -20.35
CA PHE A 119 -6.20 -5.59 -19.49
C PHE A 119 -5.77 -4.20 -19.96
N LYS A 120 -6.74 -3.30 -20.13
CA LYS A 120 -6.49 -1.91 -20.56
C LYS A 120 -6.06 -1.03 -19.38
N VAL A 121 -6.65 -1.27 -18.21
CA VAL A 121 -6.35 -0.57 -16.96
C VAL A 121 -5.84 -1.57 -15.95
N VAL A 122 -4.65 -1.32 -15.39
CA VAL A 122 -4.07 -2.16 -14.34
C VAL A 122 -3.47 -1.24 -13.30
N GLU A 123 -3.81 -1.47 -12.04
CA GLU A 123 -3.18 -0.84 -10.90
C GLU A 123 -2.70 -1.90 -9.92
N ALA A 124 -1.51 -1.69 -9.34
CA ALA A 124 -0.99 -2.53 -8.27
C ALA A 124 -0.77 -1.67 -7.03
N ALA A 125 -1.34 -2.10 -5.91
CA ALA A 125 -1.32 -1.42 -4.62
C ALA A 125 -0.81 -2.36 -3.52
N THR A 126 -0.13 -1.84 -2.51
CA THR A 126 0.17 -2.61 -1.29
C THR A 126 -0.97 -2.46 -0.30
N THR A 127 -1.10 -3.41 0.63
CA THR A 127 -2.17 -3.39 1.64
C THR A 127 -1.86 -2.50 2.84
N ASP A 128 -0.57 -2.28 3.12
CA ASP A 128 -0.07 -1.61 4.33
C ASP A 128 -0.75 -2.12 5.61
N THR A 129 -0.77 -3.45 5.78
CA THR A 129 -1.31 -4.09 7.00
C THR A 129 -0.40 -3.92 8.22
N HIS A 130 0.78 -3.32 8.06
CA HIS A 130 1.86 -3.23 9.05
C HIS A 130 2.33 -4.58 9.66
N ILE A 131 1.87 -5.73 9.14
CA ILE A 131 2.20 -7.04 9.71
C ILE A 131 3.68 -7.42 9.56
N VAL A 132 4.36 -6.76 8.61
CA VAL A 132 5.80 -6.94 8.33
C VAL A 132 6.67 -5.89 9.03
N ASN A 133 6.08 -4.89 9.68
CA ASN A 133 6.80 -3.75 10.26
C ASN A 133 7.40 -4.10 11.62
N GLY A 134 8.61 -3.56 11.89
CA GLY A 134 9.30 -3.74 13.16
C GLY A 134 9.84 -5.15 13.39
N LEU A 135 9.87 -5.99 12.35
CA LEU A 135 10.42 -7.35 12.42
C LEU A 135 11.94 -7.38 12.31
N LYS A 136 12.57 -6.28 11.84
CA LYS A 136 14.03 -6.13 11.80
C LYS A 136 14.50 -4.93 12.60
N PHE A 137 15.71 -5.08 13.14
CA PHE A 137 16.44 -3.98 13.78
C PHE A 137 17.24 -3.22 12.72
N GLY A 138 17.12 -1.88 12.73
CA GLY A 138 17.84 -1.00 11.80
C GLY A 138 17.12 -0.76 10.47
N GLY A 139 17.56 0.26 9.73
CA GLY A 139 16.92 0.69 8.49
C GLY A 139 15.46 1.11 8.69
N MET A 140 14.58 0.71 7.77
CA MET A 140 13.13 0.94 7.87
C MET A 140 12.42 -0.01 8.86
N GLY A 141 13.13 -1.00 9.41
CA GLY A 141 12.56 -2.02 10.30
C GLY A 141 11.72 -3.11 9.61
N TYR A 142 11.70 -3.11 8.27
CA TYR A 142 11.09 -4.12 7.39
C TYR A 142 11.71 -4.02 5.98
N HIS A 143 11.42 -4.99 5.11
CA HIS A 143 11.78 -4.95 3.70
C HIS A 143 10.57 -4.57 2.84
N PRO A 144 10.62 -3.52 2.00
CA PRO A 144 9.62 -3.33 0.97
C PRO A 144 9.65 -4.50 -0.03
N LEU A 145 8.50 -4.81 -0.62
CA LEU A 145 8.40 -5.79 -1.68
C LEU A 145 9.32 -5.38 -2.85
N GLY A 146 10.12 -6.32 -3.35
CA GLY A 146 11.15 -6.05 -4.35
C GLY A 146 12.58 -6.01 -3.80
N GLU A 147 12.77 -5.75 -2.50
CA GLU A 147 14.11 -5.66 -1.92
C GLU A 147 14.76 -7.03 -1.70
N ILE A 148 13.97 -8.00 -1.20
CA ILE A 148 14.41 -9.39 -1.00
C ILE A 148 13.76 -10.32 -2.02
N VAL A 149 12.44 -10.18 -2.20
CA VAL A 149 11.68 -10.95 -3.19
C VAL A 149 11.83 -10.30 -4.56
N PRO A 150 12.36 -10.99 -5.58
CA PRO A 150 12.51 -10.40 -6.91
C PRO A 150 11.18 -9.96 -7.50
N ALA A 151 11.17 -8.82 -8.21
CA ALA A 151 9.99 -8.27 -8.86
C ALA A 151 9.33 -9.28 -9.82
N GLU A 152 10.13 -10.10 -10.49
CA GLU A 152 9.68 -11.13 -11.42
C GLU A 152 8.85 -12.23 -10.74
N VAL A 153 9.23 -12.62 -9.52
CA VAL A 153 8.52 -13.63 -8.72
C VAL A 153 7.18 -13.08 -8.27
N ILE A 154 7.15 -11.84 -7.78
CA ILE A 154 5.91 -11.16 -7.40
C ILE A 154 4.98 -11.03 -8.60
N ALA A 155 5.52 -10.64 -9.76
CA ALA A 155 4.74 -10.47 -10.98
C ALA A 155 4.23 -11.80 -11.56
N GLU A 156 4.97 -12.88 -11.41
CA GLU A 156 4.52 -14.22 -11.78
C GLU A 156 3.32 -14.68 -10.94
N GLU A 157 3.40 -14.55 -9.61
CA GLU A 157 2.28 -14.87 -8.72
C GLU A 157 1.09 -13.92 -8.95
N ALA A 158 1.33 -12.65 -9.26
CA ALA A 158 0.26 -11.72 -9.64
C ALA A 158 -0.46 -12.15 -10.94
N VAL A 159 0.27 -12.60 -11.96
CA VAL A 159 -0.32 -13.13 -13.19
C VAL A 159 -1.15 -14.38 -12.92
N LYS A 160 -0.66 -15.28 -12.06
CA LYS A 160 -1.40 -16.47 -11.63
C LYS A 160 -2.69 -16.09 -10.90
N ALA A 161 -2.64 -15.13 -9.97
CA ALA A 161 -3.82 -14.60 -9.31
C ALA A 161 -4.82 -14.04 -10.34
N VAL A 162 -4.36 -13.21 -11.28
CA VAL A 162 -5.24 -12.65 -12.32
C VAL A 162 -5.92 -13.74 -13.15
N LYS A 163 -5.17 -14.76 -13.60
CA LYS A 163 -5.76 -15.88 -14.36
C LYS A 163 -6.82 -16.64 -13.56
N LEU A 164 -6.57 -16.87 -12.26
CA LEU A 164 -7.57 -17.49 -11.37
C LEU A 164 -8.80 -16.60 -11.21
N ALA A 165 -8.61 -15.28 -11.07
CA ALA A 165 -9.70 -14.32 -10.95
C ALA A 165 -10.54 -14.27 -12.24
N MET A 166 -9.90 -14.30 -13.42
CA MET A 166 -10.58 -14.37 -14.71
C MET A 166 -11.46 -15.62 -14.82
N ASN A 167 -10.94 -16.78 -14.41
CA ASN A 167 -11.72 -18.03 -14.42
C ASN A 167 -12.89 -18.01 -13.42
N ALA A 168 -12.76 -17.24 -12.34
CA ALA A 168 -13.81 -17.05 -11.34
C ALA A 168 -14.79 -15.92 -11.70
N ALA A 169 -14.60 -15.24 -12.84
CA ALA A 169 -15.39 -14.08 -13.20
C ALA A 169 -16.83 -14.45 -13.55
N LYS A 170 -17.79 -13.71 -12.98
CA LYS A 170 -19.23 -13.92 -13.17
C LYS A 170 -20.01 -12.61 -12.96
N PRO A 171 -21.28 -12.54 -13.38
CA PRO A 171 -22.14 -11.41 -13.06
C PRO A 171 -22.20 -11.17 -11.55
N MET A 172 -22.00 -9.92 -11.14
CA MET A 172 -21.95 -9.49 -9.74
C MET A 172 -22.71 -8.18 -9.52
N GLU A 173 -23.11 -7.96 -8.28
CA GLU A 173 -23.63 -6.70 -7.78
C GLU A 173 -22.66 -6.09 -6.77
N VAL A 174 -22.62 -4.76 -6.69
CA VAL A 174 -21.75 -4.04 -5.75
C VAL A 174 -22.64 -3.26 -4.80
N ALA A 175 -22.38 -3.45 -3.51
CA ALA A 175 -22.87 -2.60 -2.44
C ALA A 175 -21.68 -2.06 -1.65
N TRP A 176 -21.81 -0.83 -1.16
CA TRP A 176 -20.83 -0.24 -0.26
C TRP A 176 -21.55 0.35 0.95
N THR A 177 -20.87 0.39 2.08
CA THR A 177 -21.38 1.00 3.30
C THR A 177 -20.28 1.84 3.95
N ARG A 178 -20.68 2.93 4.60
CA ARG A 178 -19.77 3.78 5.36
C ARG A 178 -19.95 3.48 6.85
N LEU A 179 -18.91 2.93 7.45
CA LEU A 179 -18.87 2.72 8.89
C LEU A 179 -18.19 3.92 9.56
N ARG A 180 -18.77 4.39 10.67
CA ARG A 180 -18.19 5.44 11.51
C ARG A 180 -17.93 4.88 12.89
N PHE A 181 -16.67 4.84 13.28
CA PHE A 181 -16.24 4.42 14.61
C PHE A 181 -16.03 5.67 15.47
N MET A 182 -16.77 5.79 16.56
CA MET A 182 -16.66 6.88 17.52
C MET A 182 -15.74 6.49 18.67
N ASN A 183 -15.09 7.47 19.30
CA ASN A 183 -14.23 7.27 20.48
C ASN A 183 -13.06 6.31 20.27
N VAL A 184 -12.56 6.20 19.03
CA VAL A 184 -11.32 5.46 18.75
C VAL A 184 -10.17 6.21 19.41
N LYS A 185 -9.50 5.56 20.37
CA LYS A 185 -8.28 6.09 20.99
C LYS A 185 -7.15 5.97 19.98
N ILE A 186 -6.71 7.10 19.45
CA ILE A 186 -5.51 7.19 18.62
C ILE A 186 -4.34 7.65 19.47
N MET A 187 -3.14 7.18 19.12
CA MET A 187 -1.93 7.61 19.80
C MET A 187 -1.60 9.03 19.35
N SER A 188 -1.58 9.99 20.29
CA SER A 188 -1.33 11.38 19.94
C SER A 188 0.16 11.61 19.64
N PRO A 189 0.51 12.60 18.80
CA PRO A 189 1.89 13.04 18.64
C PRO A 189 2.55 13.39 19.97
N SER A 190 1.81 13.99 20.90
CA SER A 190 2.30 14.31 22.25
C SER A 190 2.68 13.07 23.06
N PHE A 191 1.94 11.97 22.94
CA PHE A 191 2.30 10.71 23.59
C PHE A 191 3.61 10.15 23.01
N LEU A 192 3.75 10.16 21.68
CA LEU A 192 4.97 9.69 21.02
C LEU A 192 6.20 10.52 21.42
N GLU A 193 6.06 11.84 21.47
CA GLU A 193 7.12 12.75 21.90
C GLU A 193 7.49 12.51 23.37
N GLU A 194 6.51 12.35 24.25
CA GLU A 194 6.77 12.06 25.66
C GLU A 194 7.43 10.70 25.86
N ALA A 195 6.97 9.67 25.14
CA ALA A 195 7.56 8.33 25.15
C ALA A 195 9.01 8.37 24.65
N ALA A 196 9.29 9.06 23.54
CA ALA A 196 10.64 9.23 23.01
C ALA A 196 11.56 9.94 24.02
N LYS A 197 11.07 11.02 24.65
CA LYS A 197 11.80 11.77 25.68
C LYS A 197 12.12 10.91 26.90
N LYS A 198 11.16 10.11 27.38
CA LYS A 198 11.35 9.18 28.50
C LYS A 198 12.33 8.06 28.15
N ALA A 199 12.21 7.47 26.95
CA ALA A 199 13.13 6.45 26.47
C ALA A 199 14.58 6.97 26.38
N SER A 200 14.77 8.18 25.84
CA SER A 200 16.09 8.83 25.76
C SER A 200 16.70 9.05 27.15
N LYS A 201 15.93 9.60 28.10
CA LYS A 201 16.39 9.77 29.49
C LYS A 201 16.73 8.44 30.16
N GLY A 202 15.90 7.41 29.95
CA GLY A 202 16.15 6.08 30.49
C GLY A 202 17.44 5.45 29.95
N MET A 203 17.71 5.63 28.65
CA MET A 203 18.92 5.13 28.01
C MET A 203 20.18 5.84 28.51
N LEU A 204 20.12 7.17 28.66
CA LEU A 204 21.18 7.97 29.29
C LEU A 204 21.49 7.49 30.71
N LEU A 205 20.46 7.28 31.52
CA LEU A 205 20.60 6.79 32.89
C LEU A 205 21.20 5.38 32.92
N PHE A 206 20.74 4.48 32.04
CA PHE A 206 21.26 3.13 31.91
C PHE A 206 22.77 3.14 31.61
N PHE A 207 23.20 3.90 30.60
CA PHE A 207 24.62 3.97 30.25
C PHE A 207 25.45 4.63 31.36
N ALA A 208 24.95 5.70 32.00
CA ALA A 208 25.65 6.33 33.11
C ALA A 208 25.88 5.35 34.27
N LEU A 209 24.85 4.58 34.66
CA LEU A 209 24.95 3.55 35.69
C LEU A 209 25.85 2.39 35.27
N PHE A 210 25.77 1.96 34.01
CA PHE A 210 26.61 0.91 33.46
C PHE A 210 28.10 1.29 33.50
N PHE A 211 28.46 2.49 33.05
CA PHE A 211 29.84 2.98 33.11
C PHE A 211 30.33 3.20 34.55
N ALA A 212 29.47 3.71 35.44
CA ALA A 212 29.83 3.86 36.85
C ALA A 212 30.10 2.50 37.52
N ALA A 213 29.26 1.49 37.25
CA ALA A 213 29.46 0.14 37.75
C ALA A 213 30.72 -0.52 37.18
N ALA A 214 30.97 -0.38 35.87
CA ALA A 214 32.18 -0.89 35.23
C ALA A 214 33.45 -0.22 35.77
N PHE A 215 33.41 1.09 36.00
CA PHE A 215 34.52 1.83 36.61
C PHE A 215 34.79 1.34 38.03
N LEU A 216 33.78 1.29 38.91
CA LEU A 216 33.91 0.80 40.28
C LEU A 216 34.42 -0.64 40.34
N GLY A 217 33.93 -1.51 39.45
CA GLY A 217 34.36 -2.90 39.35
C GLY A 217 35.81 -3.08 38.88
N ALA A 218 36.42 -2.08 38.23
CA ALA A 218 37.83 -2.13 37.83
C ALA A 218 38.80 -1.79 38.98
N PHE A 219 38.30 -1.23 40.09
CA PHE A 219 39.08 -0.90 41.29
C PHE A 219 38.83 -1.86 42.47
N LEU A 220 38.02 -2.89 42.27
CA LEU A 220 37.81 -4.02 43.19
C LEU A 220 38.60 -5.24 42.68
#